data_AF-A0A5B7CBF6-F1
#
_entry.id   AF-A0A5B7CBF6-F1
#
_cell.length_a   1.000
_cell.length_b   1.000
_cell.length_c   1.000
_cell.angle_alpha   90.00
_cell.angle_beta   90.00
_cell.angle_gamma   90.00
#
_symmetry.space_group_name_H-M   'P 1'
#
loop_
_entity.id
_entity.type
_entity.pdbx_description
1 polymer ?
#
loop_
_entity_poly.entity_id
_entity_poly.type
_entity_poly.pdbx_seq_one_letter_code
_entity_poly.pdbx_strand_id
1 'polypeptide(L)'
;ISEKSDIYGFGLILIELLTGRSPADTEFGVYESIVEWARYCYSDCHLDTWVDPTIRGHTSSNNQNEIVGTMNLALHCTAGDPTARPCASDVAKTLESVMRSSSCVLGLKFSSTF
;
A
#
# COMPACT_ATOMS: atom_id res chain seq x y z
N ILE A 1 -19.29 11.53 6.69
CA ILE A 1 -18.19 10.59 7.03
C ILE A 1 -18.74 9.17 6.94
N SER A 2 -18.04 8.26 6.27
CA SER A 2 -18.48 6.87 6.05
C SER A 2 -17.31 5.90 6.22
N GLU A 3 -17.59 4.63 6.50
CA GLU A 3 -16.54 3.60 6.59
C GLU A 3 -15.64 3.63 5.33
N LYS A 4 -16.22 3.78 4.14
CA LYS A 4 -15.43 3.85 2.89
C LYS A 4 -14.55 5.10 2.76
N SER A 5 -14.92 6.23 3.38
CA SER A 5 -14.03 7.39 3.44
C SER A 5 -12.90 7.16 4.44
N ASP A 6 -13.18 6.48 5.56
CA ASP A 6 -12.18 6.16 6.57
C ASP A 6 -11.16 5.15 6.04
N ILE A 7 -11.60 4.15 5.26
CA ILE A 7 -10.72 3.21 4.56
C ILE A 7 -9.83 3.92 3.54
N TYR A 8 -10.36 4.91 2.81
CA TYR A 8 -9.57 5.70 1.88
C TYR A 8 -8.49 6.50 2.62
N GLY A 9 -8.86 7.17 3.70
CA GLY A 9 -7.92 7.89 4.56
C GLY A 9 -6.84 6.98 5.15
N PHE A 10 -7.22 5.79 5.60
CA PHE A 10 -6.27 4.78 6.07
C PHE A 10 -5.27 4.36 4.98
N GLY A 11 -5.76 4.18 3.74
CA GLY A 11 -4.89 3.89 2.60
C GLY A 11 -3.88 4.99 2.31
N LEU A 12 -4.26 6.27 2.44
CA LEU A 12 -3.32 7.39 2.33
C LEU A 12 -2.24 7.36 3.40
N ILE A 13 -2.61 7.05 4.65
CA ILE A 13 -1.65 6.91 5.76
C ILE A 13 -0.67 5.78 5.47
N LEU A 14 -1.11 4.64 4.94
CA LEU A 14 -0.21 3.55 4.56
C LEU A 14 0.78 3.99 3.47
N ILE A 15 0.32 4.72 2.44
CA ILE A 15 1.21 5.23 1.39
C ILE A 15 2.23 6.22 1.99
N GLU A 16 1.78 7.14 2.84
CA GLU A 16 2.64 8.11 3.52
C GLU A 16 3.71 7.43 4.36
N LEU A 17 3.33 6.43 5.16
CA LEU A 17 4.26 5.67 6.00
C LEU A 17 5.30 4.90 5.18
N LEU A 18 4.91 4.28 4.06
CA LEU A 18 5.84 3.51 3.24
C LEU A 18 6.84 4.37 2.46
N THR A 19 6.45 5.60 2.14
CA THR A 19 7.17 6.46 1.18
C THR A 19 7.82 7.67 1.85
N GLY A 20 7.41 8.02 3.06
CA GLY A 20 7.82 9.22 3.78
C GLY A 20 7.28 10.52 3.16
N ARG A 21 6.30 10.44 2.25
CA ARG A 21 5.74 11.58 1.51
C ARG A 21 4.35 11.92 2.00
N SER A 22 4.06 13.20 2.20
CA SER A 22 2.75 13.61 2.69
C SER A 22 1.71 13.58 1.56
N PRO A 23 0.49 13.09 1.79
CA PRO A 23 -0.61 13.19 0.83
C PRO A 23 -0.99 14.63 0.48
N ALA A 24 -0.61 15.59 1.33
CA ALA A 24 -0.82 17.02 1.13
C ALA A 24 0.30 17.69 0.30
N ASP A 25 1.39 16.97 0.01
CA ASP A 25 2.43 17.47 -0.89
C ASP A 25 1.82 17.76 -2.27
N THR A 26 2.27 18.81 -2.93
CA THR A 26 1.82 19.16 -4.29
C THR A 26 2.85 18.76 -5.35
N GLU A 27 4.00 18.25 -4.91
CA GLU A 27 5.15 17.92 -5.76
C GLU A 27 5.16 16.44 -6.15
N PHE A 28 4.08 15.97 -6.79
CA PHE A 28 4.05 14.66 -7.45
C PHE A 28 4.44 14.74 -8.93
N GLY A 29 4.83 15.91 -9.43
CA GLY A 29 5.28 16.09 -10.81
C GLY A 29 4.12 15.99 -11.80
N VAL A 30 4.11 14.92 -12.60
CA VAL A 30 3.07 14.69 -13.63
C VAL A 30 1.80 14.05 -13.08
N TYR A 31 1.82 13.56 -11.85
CA TYR A 31 0.68 12.88 -11.22
C TYR A 31 -0.19 13.86 -10.45
N GLU A 32 -1.51 13.66 -10.49
CA GLU A 32 -2.49 14.54 -9.83
C GLU A 32 -2.60 14.27 -8.33
N SER A 33 -2.10 13.13 -7.85
CA SER A 33 -2.16 12.74 -6.44
C SER A 33 -1.08 11.74 -6.05
N ILE A 34 -0.84 11.63 -4.73
CA ILE A 34 0.03 10.60 -4.16
C ILE A 34 -0.42 9.17 -4.54
N VAL A 35 -1.73 8.95 -4.70
CA VAL A 35 -2.30 7.65 -5.05
C VAL A 35 -1.93 7.25 -6.46
N GLU A 36 -1.99 8.19 -7.40
CA GLU A 36 -1.62 7.95 -8.79
C GLU A 36 -0.11 7.70 -8.93
N TRP A 37 0.71 8.51 -8.26
CA TRP A 37 2.15 8.29 -8.17
C TRP A 37 2.49 6.94 -7.55
N ALA A 38 1.80 6.57 -6.46
CA ALA A 38 1.96 5.27 -5.80
C ALA A 38 1.63 4.10 -6.73
N ARG A 39 0.56 4.19 -7.55
CA ARG A 39 0.23 3.16 -8.56
C ARG A 39 1.35 2.98 -9.58
N TYR A 40 1.91 4.08 -10.07
CA TYR A 40 3.05 4.04 -10.97
C TYR A 40 4.27 3.38 -10.31
N CYS A 41 4.61 3.80 -9.09
CA CYS A 41 5.72 3.23 -8.34
C CYS A 41 5.56 1.72 -8.07
N TYR A 42 4.33 1.27 -7.78
CA TYR A 42 4.04 -0.14 -7.59
C TYR A 42 4.16 -0.96 -8.88
N SER A 43 3.84 -0.38 -10.04
CA SER A 43 3.79 -1.10 -11.32
C SER A 43 5.13 -1.13 -12.05
N ASP A 44 5.85 0.01 -12.06
CA ASP A 44 6.94 0.25 -13.01
C ASP A 44 8.29 0.57 -12.34
N CYS A 45 8.34 0.60 -11.00
CA CYS A 45 9.54 1.01 -10.28
C CYS A 45 10.08 -0.06 -9.33
N HIS A 46 11.40 -0.02 -9.12
CA HIS A 46 12.04 -0.85 -8.10
C HIS A 46 11.64 -0.36 -6.70
N LEU A 47 11.51 -1.27 -5.74
CA LEU A 47 11.18 -0.95 -4.34
C LEU A 47 12.05 0.20 -3.78
N ASP A 48 13.34 0.14 -4.10
CA ASP A 48 14.35 1.12 -3.71
C ASP A 48 14.24 2.47 -4.47
N THR A 49 13.14 2.78 -5.14
CA THR A 49 12.94 4.14 -5.69
C THR A 49 11.86 4.92 -4.94
N TRP A 50 10.93 4.24 -4.29
CA TRP A 50 9.77 4.84 -3.62
C TRP A 50 9.69 4.52 -2.12
N VAL A 51 10.42 3.48 -1.71
CA VAL A 51 11.00 3.26 -0.38
C VAL A 51 11.30 4.50 0.47
N ASP A 52 10.62 4.81 1.59
CA ASP A 52 11.16 5.77 2.57
C ASP A 52 12.62 5.37 2.92
N PRO A 53 13.62 6.25 2.70
CA PRO A 53 15.02 5.94 2.98
C PRO A 53 15.30 5.52 4.43
N THR A 54 14.51 6.02 5.39
CA THR A 54 14.63 5.67 6.81
C THR A 54 14.21 4.23 7.07
N ILE A 55 13.26 3.70 6.29
CA ILE A 55 12.81 2.31 6.36
C ILE A 55 13.85 1.38 5.71
N ARG A 56 14.45 1.79 4.58
CA ARG A 56 15.43 0.97 3.83
C ARG A 56 16.64 0.54 4.65
N GLY A 57 17.12 1.38 5.56
CA GLY A 57 18.25 1.05 6.42
C GLY A 57 18.00 -0.15 7.36
N HIS A 58 16.73 -0.51 7.56
CA HIS A 58 16.29 -1.57 8.46
C HIS A 58 15.63 -2.75 7.72
N THR A 59 15.51 -2.71 6.40
CA THR A 59 14.86 -3.76 5.61
C THR A 59 15.81 -4.91 5.31
N SER A 60 15.51 -6.09 5.84
CA SER A 60 16.04 -7.36 5.29
C SER A 60 15.26 -7.74 4.03
N SER A 61 15.78 -8.65 3.19
CA SER A 61 15.08 -9.15 1.99
C SER A 61 13.68 -9.70 2.30
N ASN A 62 13.49 -10.25 3.50
CA ASN A 62 12.20 -10.75 3.98
C ASN A 62 11.13 -9.65 4.11
N ASN A 63 11.54 -8.42 4.42
CA ASN A 63 10.65 -7.29 4.66
C ASN A 63 10.19 -6.63 3.36
N GLN A 64 10.86 -6.91 2.23
CA GLN A 64 10.49 -6.35 0.93
C GLN A 64 9.09 -6.82 0.49
N ASN A 65 8.78 -8.09 0.71
CA ASN A 65 7.44 -8.64 0.44
C ASN A 65 6.37 -7.99 1.33
N GLU A 66 6.73 -7.67 2.58
CA GLU A 66 5.81 -7.01 3.51
C GLU A 66 5.48 -5.58 3.04
N ILE A 67 6.49 -4.86 2.55
CA ILE A 67 6.34 -3.50 2.01
C ILE A 67 5.49 -3.52 0.73
N VAL A 68 5.80 -4.41 -0.21
CA VAL A 68 5.04 -4.52 -1.48
C VAL A 68 3.58 -4.94 -1.20
N GLY A 69 3.37 -5.90 -0.30
CA GLY A 69 2.03 -6.33 0.11
C GLY A 69 1.23 -5.22 0.78
N THR A 70 1.88 -4.41 1.63
CA THR A 70 1.25 -3.25 2.27
C THR A 70 0.91 -2.16 1.25
N MET A 71 1.79 -1.90 0.29
CA MET A 71 1.53 -0.95 -0.80
C MET A 71 0.32 -1.39 -1.64
N ASN A 72 0.25 -2.68 -1.99
CA ASN A 72 -0.89 -3.23 -2.72
C ASN A 72 -2.21 -3.04 -1.95
N LEU A 73 -2.21 -3.34 -0.65
CA LEU A 73 -3.37 -3.11 0.22
C LEU A 73 -3.76 -1.61 0.24
N ALA A 74 -2.79 -0.71 0.35
CA ALA A 74 -3.03 0.73 0.35
C ALA A 74 -3.66 1.21 -0.97
N LEU A 75 -3.24 0.67 -2.11
CA LEU A 75 -3.82 0.96 -3.43
C LEU A 75 -5.27 0.47 -3.56
N HIS A 76 -5.62 -0.66 -2.94
CA HIS A 76 -7.00 -1.15 -2.85
C HIS A 76 -7.86 -0.28 -1.93
N CYS A 77 -7.32 0.15 -0.78
CA CYS A 77 -7.99 1.08 0.14
C CYS A 77 -8.29 2.43 -0.53
N THR A 78 -7.41 2.88 -1.43
CA THR A 78 -7.51 4.15 -2.18
C THR A 78 -8.14 3.99 -3.57
N ALA A 79 -8.90 2.93 -3.81
CA ALA A 79 -9.66 2.77 -5.04
C ALA A 79 -10.60 3.97 -5.29
N GLY A 80 -10.64 4.44 -6.54
CA GLY A 80 -11.50 5.56 -6.95
C GLY A 80 -12.97 5.26 -6.70
N ASP A 81 -13.41 4.04 -7.03
CA ASP A 81 -14.73 3.51 -6.69
C ASP A 81 -14.78 3.10 -5.20
N PRO A 82 -15.64 3.72 -4.35
CA PRO A 82 -15.80 3.36 -2.94
C PRO A 82 -16.26 1.91 -2.72
N THR A 83 -16.94 1.28 -3.68
CA THR A 83 -17.42 -0.10 -3.53
C THR A 83 -16.31 -1.13 -3.69
N ALA A 84 -15.27 -0.80 -4.45
CA ALA A 84 -14.08 -1.62 -4.64
C ALA A 84 -13.13 -1.60 -3.44
N ARG A 85 -13.27 -0.62 -2.54
CA ARG A 85 -12.46 -0.55 -1.32
C ARG A 85 -12.83 -1.72 -0.38
N PRO A 86 -11.86 -2.39 0.28
CA PRO A 86 -12.14 -3.43 1.26
C PRO A 86 -12.95 -2.90 2.46
N CYS A 87 -13.54 -3.81 3.26
CA CYS A 87 -14.06 -3.43 4.57
C CYS A 87 -12.93 -3.39 5.61
N ALA A 88 -13.15 -2.72 6.75
CA ALA A 88 -12.13 -2.59 7.79
C ALA A 88 -11.58 -3.96 8.28
N SER A 89 -12.45 -4.97 8.34
CA SER A 89 -12.04 -6.31 8.79
C SER A 89 -11.11 -7.02 7.80
N ASP A 90 -11.28 -6.78 6.51
CA ASP A 90 -10.42 -7.36 5.47
C ASP A 90 -9.07 -6.64 5.43
N VAL A 91 -9.06 -5.32 5.66
CA VAL A 91 -7.83 -4.54 5.80
C VAL A 91 -6.98 -5.08 6.96
N ALA A 92 -7.58 -5.26 8.14
CA ALA A 92 -6.89 -5.77 9.32
C ALA A 92 -6.31 -7.18 9.09
N LYS A 93 -7.12 -8.11 8.58
CA LYS A 93 -6.67 -9.48 8.25
C LYS A 93 -5.54 -9.49 7.24
N THR A 94 -5.64 -8.65 6.21
CA THR A 94 -4.60 -8.57 5.17
C THR A 94 -3.29 -8.05 5.77
N LEU A 95 -3.36 -7.00 6.60
CA LEU A 95 -2.17 -6.45 7.25
C LEU A 95 -1.52 -7.48 8.20
N GLU A 96 -2.31 -8.19 9.00
CA GLU A 96 -1.82 -9.29 9.85
C GLU A 96 -1.14 -10.39 9.02
N SER A 97 -1.73 -10.76 7.88
CA SER A 97 -1.14 -11.76 6.98
C SER A 97 0.18 -11.29 6.38
N VAL A 98 0.26 -10.03 5.97
CA VAL A 98 1.47 -9.42 5.42
C VAL A 98 2.59 -9.46 6.47
N MET A 99 2.31 -9.02 7.70
CA MET A 99 3.29 -9.02 8.80
C MET A 99 3.70 -10.42 9.28
N ARG A 100 2.86 -11.44 9.10
CA ARG A 100 3.18 -12.83 9.46
C ARG A 100 4.04 -13.55 8.43
N SER A 101 4.29 -12.94 7.27
CA SER A 101 5.09 -13.55 6.18
C SER A 101 6.55 -13.82 6.60
N SER A 102 6.99 -13.29 7.74
CA SER A 102 8.24 -13.66 8.40
C SER A 102 8.28 -15.06 9.04
N SER A 103 7.18 -15.82 9.02
CA SER A 103 7.16 -17.24 9.38
C SER A 103 6.30 -18.00 8.37
N CYS A 104 6.95 -18.44 7.29
CA CYS A 104 6.52 -19.44 6.33
C CYS A 104 5.06 -19.95 6.45
N VAL A 105 4.15 -19.45 5.61
CA VAL A 105 2.99 -20.25 5.17
C VAL A 105 2.54 -19.87 3.76
N LEU A 106 2.37 -20.91 2.96
CA LEU A 106 1.72 -20.94 1.66
C LEU A 106 0.27 -20.44 1.74
N GLY A 107 -0.17 -19.74 0.68
CA GLY A 107 -1.52 -19.90 0.17
C GLY A 107 -2.43 -18.68 0.25
N LEU A 108 -2.14 -17.63 -0.52
CA LEU A 108 -3.19 -16.74 -1.02
C LEU A 108 -3.11 -16.72 -2.55
N LYS A 109 -3.90 -17.60 -3.17
CA LYS A 109 -4.30 -17.43 -4.57
C LYS A 109 -5.19 -16.18 -4.62
N PHE A 110 -4.61 -15.03 -4.96
CA PHE A 110 -5.40 -13.96 -5.54
C PHE A 110 -5.76 -14.40 -6.95
N SER A 111 -7.01 -14.81 -7.16
CA SER A 111 -7.54 -14.91 -8.53
C SER A 111 -7.67 -13.50 -9.06
N SER A 112 -6.75 -13.13 -9.94
CA SER A 112 -6.96 -12.05 -10.89
C SER A 112 -8.15 -12.43 -11.76
N THR A 113 -9.27 -11.73 -11.59
CA THR A 113 -10.40 -11.82 -12.51
C THR A 113 -10.89 -10.40 -12.80
N PHE A 114 -10.45 -9.95 -13.98
CA PHE A 114 -10.75 -8.74 -14.76
C PHE A 114 -10.23 -7.39 -14.23
#